data_AF-A0A225UI14-F1
#
_entry.id   AF-A0A225UI14-F1
#
_cell.length_a   1.000
_cell.length_b   1.000
_cell.length_c   1.000
_cell.angle_alpha   90.00
_cell.angle_beta   90.00
_cell.angle_gamma   90.00
#
_symmetry.space_group_name_H-M   'P 1'
#
loop_
_entity.id
_entity.type
_entity.pdbx_description
1 polymer ?
#
loop_
_entity_poly.entity_id
_entity_poly.type
_entity_poly.pdbx_seq_one_letter_code
_entity_poly.pdbx_strand_id
1 'polypeptide(L)'
;MRSYKNLLLAVVVLVALSSVTSAQDPVNQKTIRSLRTGTTDQEERGPLDWVRNEIAFLKLNRASKQTMTKEQKLANTQLASKNAKVAKNEKANNKVADQIKKLEDKQKELLRKQEDARLAQLARHEKKMEKVRKQEVAKANEILQKQDHQFNLWLVRRVEPKDVEAKFLSTFKTLEDQKISVVDSPAFKALEEYYKVFHRRYIVEKPNVLESLKKYKPDVYKDVEVPVVAAP
;
A
#
# COMPACT_ATOMS: atom_id res chain seq x y z
N MET A 1 -3.84 -27.21 38.92
CA MET A 1 -4.94 -27.24 37.95
C MET A 1 -4.83 -28.43 36.96
N ARG A 2 -4.84 -29.69 37.41
CA ARG A 2 -4.78 -30.88 36.53
C ARG A 2 -5.95 -31.87 36.69
N SER A 3 -6.82 -31.68 37.69
CA SER A 3 -7.88 -32.65 38.05
C SER A 3 -9.15 -32.54 37.18
N TYR A 4 -9.49 -31.35 36.69
CA TYR A 4 -10.75 -31.11 35.95
C TYR A 4 -10.83 -31.77 34.57
N LYS A 5 -9.68 -32.04 33.93
CA LYS A 5 -9.63 -32.67 32.60
C LYS A 5 -10.01 -34.15 32.63
N ASN A 6 -9.65 -34.85 33.70
CA ASN A 6 -9.98 -36.27 33.86
C ASN A 6 -11.45 -36.45 34.25
N LEU A 7 -12.03 -35.48 34.96
CA LEU A 7 -13.42 -35.50 35.39
C LEU A 7 -14.39 -35.25 34.23
N LEU A 8 -14.03 -34.32 33.32
CA LEU A 8 -14.78 -34.10 32.07
C LEU A 8 -14.78 -35.32 31.15
N LEU A 9 -13.66 -36.07 31.09
CA LEU A 9 -13.57 -37.27 30.27
C LEU A 9 -14.48 -38.39 30.79
N ALA A 10 -14.61 -38.55 32.12
CA ALA A 10 -15.44 -39.58 32.73
C ALA A 10 -16.95 -39.31 32.53
N VAL A 11 -17.37 -38.05 32.56
CA VAL A 11 -18.78 -37.67 32.35
C VAL A 11 -19.22 -37.94 30.91
N VAL A 12 -18.35 -37.69 29.92
CA VAL A 12 -18.64 -37.97 28.50
C VAL A 12 -18.80 -39.48 28.24
N VAL A 13 -18.02 -40.31 28.91
CA VAL A 13 -18.11 -41.78 28.78
C VAL A 13 -19.40 -42.32 29.42
N LEU A 14 -19.85 -41.76 30.53
CA LEU A 14 -21.09 -42.18 31.20
C LEU A 14 -22.35 -41.84 30.39
N VAL A 15 -22.37 -40.67 29.73
CA VAL A 15 -23.49 -40.26 28.86
C VAL A 15 -23.61 -41.16 27.62
N ALA A 16 -22.48 -41.65 27.10
CA ALA A 16 -22.46 -42.54 25.95
C ALA A 16 -22.97 -43.96 26.26
N LEU A 17 -22.95 -44.41 27.52
CA LEU A 17 -23.41 -45.75 27.88
C LEU A 17 -24.94 -45.84 28.09
N SER A 18 -25.62 -44.73 28.37
CA SER A 18 -27.06 -44.71 28.67
C SER A 18 -27.99 -44.81 27.44
N SER A 19 -27.47 -44.69 26.21
CA SER A 19 -28.31 -44.60 25.00
C SER A 19 -28.55 -45.93 24.26
N VAL A 20 -28.08 -47.08 24.76
CA VAL A 20 -28.04 -48.33 23.96
C VAL A 20 -28.98 -49.43 24.47
N THR A 21 -29.95 -49.15 25.35
CA THR A 21 -30.86 -50.19 25.88
C THR A 21 -32.33 -49.88 25.61
N SER A 22 -32.82 -50.21 24.41
CA SER A 22 -34.26 -50.38 24.15
C SER A 22 -34.53 -50.97 22.76
N ALA A 23 -34.91 -52.26 22.69
CA ALA A 23 -36.13 -52.76 22.03
C ALA A 23 -35.98 -54.22 21.54
N GLN A 24 -36.98 -55.03 21.90
CA GLN A 24 -37.16 -56.47 21.65
C GLN A 24 -37.82 -56.75 20.27
N ASP A 25 -37.37 -57.84 19.62
CA ASP A 25 -38.03 -58.91 18.81
C ASP A 25 -39.50 -58.77 18.28
N PRO A 26 -40.01 -59.60 17.31
CA PRO A 26 -39.37 -60.55 16.38
C PRO A 26 -39.97 -60.59 14.91
N VAL A 27 -39.51 -61.57 14.10
CA VAL A 27 -40.24 -62.37 13.07
C VAL A 27 -39.80 -62.25 11.58
N ASN A 28 -39.09 -63.32 11.14
CA ASN A 28 -39.10 -64.06 9.86
C ASN A 28 -39.53 -63.40 8.53
N GLN A 29 -38.66 -63.48 7.50
CA GLN A 29 -38.79 -64.42 6.36
C GLN A 29 -37.60 -64.34 5.36
N LYS A 30 -36.90 -65.47 5.26
CA LYS A 30 -36.22 -66.08 4.09
C LYS A 30 -35.85 -65.25 2.83
N THR A 31 -34.54 -65.30 2.54
CA THR A 31 -33.89 -65.63 1.25
C THR A 31 -33.98 -64.64 0.09
N ILE A 32 -32.81 -64.10 -0.33
CA ILE A 32 -32.22 -64.19 -1.69
C ILE A 32 -30.82 -63.55 -1.64
N ARG A 33 -29.80 -64.29 -2.12
CA ARG A 33 -28.46 -63.76 -2.38
C ARG A 33 -28.51 -62.82 -3.58
N SER A 34 -28.07 -61.57 -3.42
CA SER A 34 -27.52 -60.80 -4.53
C SER A 34 -26.39 -59.89 -4.07
N LEU A 35 -25.23 -60.06 -4.70
CA LEU A 35 -24.12 -59.11 -4.66
C LEU A 35 -24.61 -57.74 -5.16
N ARG A 36 -24.57 -56.70 -4.32
CA ARG A 36 -24.56 -55.32 -4.80
C ARG A 36 -23.77 -54.40 -3.87
N THR A 37 -22.91 -53.64 -4.52
CA THR A 37 -22.11 -52.52 -4.04
C THR A 37 -22.97 -51.39 -3.48
N GLY A 38 -22.55 -50.90 -2.30
CA GLY A 38 -22.69 -49.56 -1.71
C GLY A 38 -23.96 -48.74 -1.94
N THR A 39 -24.66 -48.41 -0.85
CA THR A 39 -24.80 -47.03 -0.31
C THR A 39 -25.76 -47.03 0.88
N THR A 40 -25.38 -46.28 1.94
CA THR A 40 -26.15 -45.87 3.14
C THR A 40 -26.76 -47.00 3.98
N ASP A 41 -26.28 -47.32 5.19
CA ASP A 41 -26.38 -46.45 6.37
C ASP A 41 -25.16 -46.47 7.31
N GLN A 42 -24.94 -45.32 7.93
CA GLN A 42 -24.13 -45.17 9.14
C GLN A 42 -24.85 -45.86 10.30
N GLU A 43 -24.64 -47.17 10.48
CA GLU A 43 -24.81 -47.80 11.78
C GLU A 43 -23.42 -48.18 12.32
N GLU A 44 -23.15 -47.74 13.53
CA GLU A 44 -21.94 -47.98 14.29
C GLU A 44 -21.64 -49.49 14.36
N ARG A 45 -20.79 -49.97 13.46
CA ARG A 45 -20.19 -51.30 13.55
C ARG A 45 -19.41 -51.35 14.87
N GLY A 46 -19.98 -52.03 15.86
CA GLY A 46 -19.42 -52.09 17.21
C GLY A 46 -17.99 -52.64 17.23
N PRO A 47 -17.24 -52.41 18.34
CA PRO A 47 -15.83 -52.76 18.47
C PRO A 47 -15.54 -54.26 18.23
N LEU A 48 -16.53 -55.13 18.44
CA LEU A 48 -16.42 -56.58 18.19
C LEU A 48 -16.30 -56.94 16.70
N ASP A 49 -16.97 -56.21 15.80
CA ASP A 49 -16.86 -56.45 14.36
C ASP A 49 -15.57 -55.87 13.78
N TRP A 50 -15.08 -54.76 14.34
CA TRP A 50 -13.73 -54.27 14.04
C TRP A 50 -12.67 -55.29 14.44
N VAL A 51 -12.72 -55.82 15.67
CA VAL A 51 -11.78 -56.85 16.14
C VAL A 51 -11.87 -58.14 15.32
N ARG A 52 -13.08 -58.60 14.96
CA ARG A 52 -13.26 -59.78 14.08
C ARG A 52 -12.69 -59.55 12.69
N ASN A 53 -12.89 -58.37 12.11
CA ASN A 53 -12.31 -57.99 10.82
C ASN A 53 -10.79 -57.89 10.89
N GLU A 54 -10.24 -57.29 11.96
CA GLU A 54 -8.79 -57.19 12.19
C GLU A 54 -8.15 -58.58 12.32
N ILE A 55 -8.78 -59.49 13.08
CA ILE A 55 -8.34 -60.88 13.23
C ILE A 55 -8.45 -61.64 11.90
N ALA A 56 -9.52 -61.44 11.13
CA ALA A 56 -9.69 -62.04 9.82
C ALA A 56 -8.59 -61.56 8.85
N PHE A 57 -8.29 -60.27 8.84
CA PHE A 57 -7.18 -59.69 8.09
C PHE A 57 -5.82 -60.24 8.52
N LEU A 58 -5.58 -60.39 9.83
CA LEU A 58 -4.35 -60.97 10.36
C LEU A 58 -4.20 -62.44 9.96
N LYS A 59 -5.29 -63.22 9.99
CA LYS A 59 -5.29 -64.61 9.51
C LYS A 59 -5.03 -64.69 8.00
N LEU A 60 -5.63 -63.81 7.20
CA LEU A 60 -5.39 -63.68 5.77
C LEU A 60 -3.93 -63.31 5.46
N ASN A 61 -3.38 -62.36 6.19
CA ASN A 61 -1.97 -61.97 6.09
C ASN A 61 -1.01 -63.09 6.53
N ARG A 62 -1.42 -63.92 7.49
CA ARG A 62 -0.62 -65.06 7.94
C ARG A 62 -0.65 -66.20 6.93
N ALA A 63 -1.84 -66.49 6.37
CA ALA A 63 -2.03 -67.48 5.32
C ALA A 63 -1.26 -67.08 4.04
N SER A 64 -1.34 -65.82 3.61
CA SER A 64 -0.62 -65.34 2.43
C SER A 64 0.90 -65.46 2.58
N LYS A 65 1.45 -65.23 3.78
CA LYS A 65 2.88 -65.43 4.07
C LYS A 65 3.32 -66.89 4.09
N GLN A 66 2.41 -67.81 4.42
CA GLN A 66 2.68 -69.26 4.40
C GLN A 66 2.71 -69.82 2.98
N THR A 67 1.88 -69.30 2.07
CA THR A 67 1.80 -69.76 0.67
C THR A 67 2.81 -69.10 -0.27
N MET A 68 3.59 -68.11 0.19
CA MET A 68 4.59 -67.44 -0.67
C MET A 68 5.78 -68.35 -1.00
N THR A 69 6.12 -68.39 -2.28
CA THR A 69 7.34 -69.04 -2.79
C THR A 69 8.60 -68.26 -2.33
N LYS A 70 9.77 -68.92 -2.36
CA LYS A 70 11.04 -68.29 -1.92
C LYS A 70 11.36 -67.02 -2.72
N GLU A 71 11.06 -66.99 -4.02
CA GLU A 71 11.26 -65.83 -4.89
C GLU A 71 10.33 -64.66 -4.55
N GLN A 72 9.07 -64.93 -4.23
CA GLN A 72 8.12 -63.89 -3.79
C GLN A 72 8.51 -63.28 -2.44
N LYS A 73 9.07 -64.09 -1.52
CA LYS A 73 9.61 -63.59 -0.25
C LYS A 73 10.80 -62.65 -0.48
N LEU A 74 11.68 -62.98 -1.42
CA LEU A 74 12.85 -62.19 -1.78
C LEU A 74 12.45 -60.89 -2.51
N ALA A 75 11.46 -60.94 -3.40
CA ALA A 75 10.90 -59.75 -4.05
C ALA A 75 10.23 -58.80 -3.03
N ASN A 76 9.48 -59.33 -2.06
CA ASN A 76 8.85 -58.53 -1.02
C ASN A 76 9.85 -57.87 -0.07
N THR A 77 10.95 -58.55 0.30
CA THR A 77 11.99 -57.91 1.12
C THR A 77 12.73 -56.83 0.34
N GLN A 78 13.00 -57.05 -0.95
CA GLN A 78 13.57 -56.03 -1.83
C GLN A 78 12.63 -54.83 -1.97
N LEU A 79 11.33 -55.04 -2.19
CA LEU A 79 10.32 -53.97 -2.23
C LEU A 79 10.23 -53.20 -0.90
N ALA A 80 10.23 -53.89 0.24
CA ALA A 80 10.22 -53.25 1.55
C ALA A 80 11.49 -52.39 1.77
N SER A 81 12.67 -52.88 1.37
CA SER A 81 13.91 -52.11 1.46
C SER A 81 13.94 -50.90 0.52
N LYS A 82 13.38 -51.02 -0.69
CA LYS A 82 13.23 -49.90 -1.64
C LYS A 82 12.28 -48.85 -1.07
N ASN A 83 11.13 -49.26 -0.55
CA ASN A 83 10.16 -48.34 0.08
C ASN A 83 10.74 -47.64 1.32
N ALA A 84 11.54 -48.35 2.13
CA ALA A 84 12.24 -47.74 3.26
C ALA A 84 13.27 -46.69 2.82
N LYS A 85 13.99 -46.92 1.71
CA LYS A 85 14.91 -45.94 1.11
C LYS A 85 14.16 -44.74 0.54
N VAL A 86 13.04 -44.95 -0.14
CA VAL A 86 12.17 -43.88 -0.68
C VAL A 86 11.65 -43.00 0.47
N ALA A 87 11.10 -43.60 1.52
CA ALA A 87 10.61 -42.85 2.69
C ALA A 87 11.72 -42.08 3.42
N LYS A 88 12.95 -42.61 3.45
CA LYS A 88 14.11 -41.90 4.01
C LYS A 88 14.52 -40.70 3.14
N ASN A 89 14.49 -40.86 1.82
CA ASN A 89 14.78 -39.78 0.87
C ASN A 89 13.70 -38.70 0.88
N GLU A 90 12.41 -39.07 0.96
CA GLU A 90 11.31 -38.11 1.12
C GLU A 90 11.47 -37.29 2.41
N LYS A 91 11.81 -37.94 3.53
CA LYS A 91 12.09 -37.23 4.79
C LYS A 91 13.29 -36.28 4.68
N ALA A 92 14.33 -36.66 3.93
CA ALA A 92 15.48 -35.79 3.70
C ALA A 92 15.09 -34.58 2.82
N ASN A 93 14.35 -34.82 1.73
CA ASN A 93 13.87 -33.77 0.83
C ASN A 93 12.92 -32.81 1.53
N ASN A 94 12.00 -33.29 2.37
CA ASN A 94 11.10 -32.44 3.14
C ASN A 94 11.88 -31.53 4.11
N LYS A 95 12.95 -32.03 4.74
CA LYS A 95 13.81 -31.18 5.58
C LYS A 95 14.52 -30.10 4.79
N VAL A 96 14.97 -30.40 3.58
CA VAL A 96 15.62 -29.41 2.69
C VAL A 96 14.59 -28.38 2.22
N ALA A 97 13.39 -28.81 1.82
CA ALA A 97 12.29 -27.93 1.42
C ALA A 97 11.88 -26.98 2.57
N ASP A 98 11.78 -27.49 3.80
CA ASP A 98 11.49 -26.68 4.99
C ASP A 98 12.59 -25.65 5.28
N GLN A 99 13.86 -26.00 5.04
CA GLN A 99 14.98 -25.07 5.19
C GLN A 99 14.96 -23.97 4.12
N ILE A 100 14.69 -24.34 2.87
CA ILE A 100 14.55 -23.39 1.75
C ILE A 100 13.42 -22.41 2.04
N LYS A 101 12.24 -22.92 2.43
CA LYS A 101 11.08 -22.06 2.76
C LYS A 101 11.39 -21.09 3.90
N LYS A 102 12.09 -21.53 4.95
CA LYS A 102 12.51 -20.64 6.05
C LYS A 102 13.49 -19.56 5.58
N LEU A 103 14.38 -19.86 4.63
CA LEU A 103 15.30 -18.87 4.08
C LEU A 103 14.56 -17.87 3.18
N GLU A 104 13.62 -18.33 2.36
CA GLU A 104 12.77 -17.46 1.54
C GLU A 104 11.91 -16.52 2.40
N ASP A 105 11.31 -17.03 3.48
CA ASP A 105 10.49 -16.23 4.39
C ASP A 105 11.34 -15.14 5.07
N LYS A 106 12.57 -15.48 5.51
CA LYS A 106 13.53 -14.50 6.06
C LYS A 106 13.93 -13.45 5.03
N GLN A 107 14.17 -13.85 3.78
CA GLN A 107 14.54 -12.93 2.72
C GLN A 107 13.39 -11.96 2.41
N LYS A 108 12.15 -12.47 2.33
CA LYS A 108 10.94 -11.63 2.14
C LYS A 108 10.74 -10.66 3.30
N GLU A 109 10.97 -11.09 4.53
CA GLU A 109 10.85 -10.22 5.71
C GLU A 109 11.91 -9.10 5.70
N LEU A 110 13.15 -9.41 5.33
CA LEU A 110 14.22 -8.40 5.19
C LEU A 110 13.90 -7.38 4.10
N LEU A 111 13.39 -7.84 2.95
CA LEU A 111 12.99 -6.96 1.84
C LEU A 111 11.84 -6.03 2.27
N ARG A 112 10.81 -6.55 2.93
CA ARG A 112 9.71 -5.72 3.48
C ARG A 112 10.21 -4.66 4.46
N LYS A 113 11.10 -5.04 5.39
CA LYS A 113 11.68 -4.08 6.34
C LYS A 113 12.48 -2.97 5.66
N GLN A 114 13.22 -3.29 4.60
CA GLN A 114 13.94 -2.28 3.82
C GLN A 114 12.98 -1.36 3.05
N GLU A 115 11.94 -1.92 2.44
CA GLU A 115 10.91 -1.15 1.74
C GLU A 115 10.18 -0.20 2.69
N ASP A 116 9.74 -0.69 3.85
CA ASP A 116 9.09 0.12 4.89
C ASP A 116 10.00 1.25 5.40
N ALA A 117 11.29 0.96 5.61
CA ALA A 117 12.27 1.97 6.01
C ALA A 117 12.46 3.04 4.93
N ARG A 118 12.50 2.64 3.65
CA ARG A 118 12.62 3.57 2.52
C ARG A 118 11.36 4.44 2.39
N LEU A 119 10.18 3.85 2.51
CA LEU A 119 8.91 4.58 2.49
C LEU A 119 8.82 5.57 3.66
N ALA A 120 9.24 5.18 4.86
CA ALA A 120 9.29 6.08 6.01
C ALA A 120 10.28 7.24 5.83
N GLN A 121 11.43 7.00 5.20
CA GLN A 121 12.39 8.06 4.86
C GLN A 121 11.83 9.04 3.83
N LEU A 122 11.20 8.52 2.77
CA LEU A 122 10.55 9.34 1.74
C LEU A 122 9.44 10.21 2.35
N ALA A 123 8.57 9.65 3.18
CA ALA A 123 7.51 10.40 3.86
C ALA A 123 8.05 11.50 4.79
N ARG A 124 9.18 11.26 5.48
CA ARG A 124 9.85 12.29 6.29
C ARG A 124 10.43 13.40 5.43
N HIS A 125 11.01 13.06 4.29
CA HIS A 125 11.55 14.04 3.36
C HIS A 125 10.45 14.89 2.74
N GLU A 126 9.35 14.27 2.30
CA GLU A 126 8.18 14.97 1.76
C GLU A 126 7.59 15.97 2.76
N LYS A 127 7.40 15.57 4.02
CA LYS A 127 6.95 16.48 5.09
C LYS A 127 7.90 17.66 5.31
N LYS A 128 9.22 17.45 5.20
CA LYS A 128 10.20 18.53 5.31
C LYS A 128 10.07 19.50 4.13
N MET A 129 9.97 18.98 2.91
CA MET A 129 9.80 19.80 1.70
C MET A 129 8.49 20.59 1.74
N GLU A 130 7.40 19.98 2.20
CA GLU A 130 6.12 20.66 2.36
C GLU A 130 6.21 21.79 3.39
N LYS A 131 6.92 21.58 4.50
CA LYS A 131 7.16 22.62 5.51
C LYS A 131 7.97 23.79 4.93
N VAL A 132 9.03 23.51 4.18
CA VAL A 132 9.84 24.54 3.51
C VAL A 132 8.98 25.33 2.52
N ARG A 133 8.20 24.63 1.68
CA ARG A 133 7.29 25.27 0.73
C ARG A 133 6.26 26.17 1.42
N LYS A 134 5.65 25.71 2.52
CA LYS A 134 4.70 26.55 3.29
C LYS A 134 5.37 27.79 3.87
N GLN A 135 6.61 27.67 4.35
CA GLN A 135 7.37 28.82 4.85
C GLN A 135 7.74 29.81 3.74
N GLU A 136 8.15 29.32 2.56
CA GLU A 136 8.45 30.17 1.41
C GLU A 136 7.22 30.90 0.90
N VAL A 137 6.08 30.21 0.82
CA VAL A 137 4.79 30.84 0.46
C VAL A 137 4.37 31.87 1.50
N ALA A 138 4.52 31.58 2.80
CA ALA A 138 4.21 32.55 3.86
C ALA A 138 5.11 33.79 3.77
N LYS A 139 6.41 33.63 3.56
CA LYS A 139 7.35 34.75 3.35
C LYS A 139 7.01 35.56 2.10
N ALA A 140 6.67 34.90 0.99
CA ALA A 140 6.23 35.58 -0.21
C ALA A 140 4.95 36.39 0.03
N ASN A 141 3.96 35.81 0.73
CA ASN A 141 2.72 36.50 1.08
C ASN A 141 2.94 37.68 2.03
N GLU A 142 3.84 37.56 3.02
CA GLU A 142 4.21 38.68 3.89
C GLU A 142 4.86 39.84 3.11
N ILE A 143 5.71 39.53 2.13
CA ILE A 143 6.32 40.53 1.25
C ILE A 143 5.23 41.23 0.42
N LEU A 144 4.31 40.46 -0.16
CA LEU A 144 3.18 40.99 -0.92
C LEU A 144 2.26 41.87 -0.06
N GLN A 145 1.91 41.43 1.15
CA GLN A 145 1.09 42.23 2.08
C GLN A 145 1.76 43.56 2.46
N LYS A 146 3.09 43.57 2.66
CA LYS A 146 3.84 44.81 2.91
C LYS A 146 3.80 45.74 1.70
N GLN A 147 3.94 45.20 0.49
CA GLN A 147 3.83 45.96 -0.75
C GLN A 147 2.43 46.53 -0.94
N ASP A 148 1.38 45.72 -0.74
CA ASP A 148 -0.02 46.16 -0.81
C ASP A 148 -0.34 47.24 0.22
N HIS A 149 0.17 47.10 1.45
CA HIS A 149 0.00 48.12 2.48
C HIS A 149 0.68 49.44 2.08
N GLN A 150 1.90 49.37 1.55
CA GLN A 150 2.64 50.53 1.07
C GLN A 150 1.96 51.20 -0.13
N PHE A 151 1.41 50.42 -1.07
CA PHE A 151 0.61 50.93 -2.18
C PHE A 151 -0.65 51.61 -1.70
N ASN A 152 -1.39 51.00 -0.76
CA ASN A 152 -2.58 51.60 -0.17
C ASN A 152 -2.25 52.93 0.55
N LEU A 153 -1.12 53.01 1.25
CA LEU A 153 -0.68 54.25 1.88
C LEU A 153 -0.37 55.34 0.84
N TRP A 154 0.32 55.01 -0.25
CA TRP A 154 0.58 55.95 -1.34
C TRP A 154 -0.69 56.41 -2.04
N LEU A 155 -1.63 55.50 -2.27
CA LEU A 155 -2.95 55.82 -2.81
C LEU A 155 -3.70 56.78 -1.88
N VAL A 156 -3.85 56.46 -0.59
CA VAL A 156 -4.55 57.33 0.39
C VAL A 156 -3.93 58.72 0.47
N ARG A 157 -2.59 58.80 0.39
CA ARG A 157 -1.85 60.07 0.38
C ARG A 157 -1.86 60.78 -0.99
N ARG A 158 -2.55 60.23 -1.99
CA ARG A 158 -2.60 60.73 -3.38
C ARG A 158 -1.22 61.00 -3.96
N VAL A 159 -0.24 60.15 -3.66
CA VAL A 159 1.10 60.27 -4.21
C VAL A 159 1.03 60.02 -5.71
N GLU A 160 1.48 60.99 -6.51
CA GLU A 160 1.41 60.85 -7.96
C GLU A 160 2.28 59.68 -8.44
N PRO A 161 1.87 59.00 -9.53
CA PRO A 161 2.66 57.90 -10.09
C PRO A 161 4.10 58.29 -10.44
N LYS A 162 4.35 59.54 -10.83
CA LYS A 162 5.70 60.08 -11.09
C LYS A 162 6.57 60.11 -9.83
N ASP A 163 6.00 60.47 -8.69
CA ASP A 163 6.72 60.50 -7.41
C ASP A 163 7.01 59.10 -6.89
N VAL A 164 6.15 58.13 -7.23
CA VAL A 164 6.40 56.72 -6.94
C VAL A 164 7.48 56.17 -7.86
N GLU A 165 7.45 56.48 -9.15
CA GLU A 165 8.49 56.13 -10.12
C GLU A 165 9.86 56.63 -9.70
N ALA A 166 9.95 57.87 -9.17
CA ALA A 166 11.19 58.42 -8.64
C ALA A 166 11.84 57.57 -7.54
N LYS A 167 11.03 56.83 -6.75
CA LYS A 167 11.52 55.92 -5.72
C LYS A 167 12.08 54.62 -6.28
N PHE A 168 11.67 54.22 -7.48
CA PHE A 168 12.17 53.03 -8.18
C PHE A 168 13.34 53.32 -9.13
N LEU A 169 13.57 54.60 -9.50
CA LEU A 169 14.66 55.01 -10.40
C LEU A 169 16.04 54.49 -9.97
N SER A 170 16.36 54.48 -8.67
CA SER A 170 17.65 53.95 -8.19
C SER A 170 17.78 52.45 -8.45
N THR A 171 16.69 51.69 -8.28
CA THR A 171 16.65 50.26 -8.53
C THR A 171 16.74 49.96 -10.03
N PHE A 172 16.05 50.75 -10.87
CA PHE A 172 16.14 50.61 -12.32
C PHE A 172 17.54 50.91 -12.85
N LYS A 173 18.20 51.95 -12.35
CA LYS A 173 19.61 52.24 -12.66
C LYS A 173 20.52 51.06 -12.32
N THR A 174 20.38 50.48 -11.13
CA THR A 174 21.19 49.31 -10.75
C THR A 174 20.92 48.07 -11.61
N LEU A 175 19.69 47.90 -12.10
CA LEU A 175 19.33 46.79 -12.99
C LEU A 175 19.91 47.02 -14.41
N GLU A 176 19.86 48.25 -14.91
CA GLU A 176 20.51 48.66 -16.16
C GLU A 176 22.03 48.46 -16.12
N ASP A 177 22.68 48.87 -15.01
CA ASP A 177 24.12 48.68 -14.80
C ASP A 177 24.50 47.19 -14.79
N GLN A 178 23.60 46.31 -14.32
CA GLN A 178 23.76 44.86 -14.33
C GLN A 178 23.36 44.20 -15.66
N LYS A 179 22.96 44.98 -16.68
CA LYS A 179 22.43 44.50 -17.96
C LYS A 179 21.21 43.58 -17.82
N ILE A 180 20.42 43.78 -16.76
CA ILE A 180 19.17 43.05 -16.52
C ILE A 180 18.02 43.88 -17.09
N SER A 181 17.11 43.22 -17.80
CA SER A 181 15.90 43.84 -18.34
C SER A 181 15.08 44.48 -17.21
N VAL A 182 14.89 45.80 -17.27
CA VAL A 182 14.07 46.55 -16.32
C VAL A 182 12.60 46.13 -16.41
N VAL A 183 12.11 45.84 -17.62
CA VAL A 183 10.71 45.51 -17.90
C VAL A 183 10.30 44.18 -17.24
N ASP A 184 11.23 43.22 -17.17
CA ASP A 184 10.99 41.92 -16.55
C ASP A 184 11.13 41.94 -15.02
N SER A 185 11.59 43.06 -14.46
CA SER A 185 11.86 43.17 -13.04
C SER A 185 10.57 43.19 -12.20
N PRO A 186 10.58 42.61 -10.99
CA PRO A 186 9.47 42.73 -10.05
C PRO A 186 9.14 44.19 -9.69
N ALA A 187 10.15 45.06 -9.68
CA ALA A 187 10.00 46.48 -9.41
C ALA A 187 9.18 47.21 -10.48
N PHE A 188 9.38 46.86 -11.76
CA PHE A 188 8.61 47.42 -12.86
C PHE A 188 7.14 46.96 -12.82
N LYS A 189 6.89 45.68 -12.56
CA LYS A 189 5.53 45.14 -12.40
C LYS A 189 4.79 45.78 -11.23
N ALA A 190 5.47 45.96 -10.10
CA ALA A 190 4.96 46.68 -8.92
C ALA A 190 4.57 48.13 -9.26
N LEU A 191 5.40 48.84 -10.03
CA LEU A 191 5.10 50.20 -10.48
C LEU A 191 3.89 50.22 -11.43
N GLU A 192 3.86 49.31 -12.42
CA GLU A 192 2.76 49.21 -13.39
C GLU A 192 1.41 48.94 -12.70
N GLU A 193 1.40 48.08 -11.68
CA GLU A 193 0.22 47.78 -10.88
C GLU A 193 -0.23 49.00 -10.07
N TYR A 194 0.70 49.73 -9.44
CA TYR A 194 0.39 50.98 -8.75
C TYR A 194 -0.25 52.02 -9.69
N TYR A 195 0.34 52.22 -10.88
CA TYR A 195 -0.23 53.10 -11.91
C TYR A 195 -1.66 52.67 -12.28
N LYS A 196 -1.90 51.38 -12.54
CA LYS A 196 -3.24 50.86 -12.86
C LYS A 196 -4.25 51.16 -11.75
N VAL A 197 -3.90 50.94 -10.48
CA VAL A 197 -4.81 51.17 -9.35
C VAL A 197 -5.03 52.67 -9.10
N PHE A 198 -3.99 53.49 -9.20
CA PHE A 198 -4.08 54.95 -9.05
C PHE A 198 -5.04 55.56 -10.08
N HIS A 199 -4.88 55.22 -11.37
CA HIS A 199 -5.75 55.75 -12.43
C HIS A 199 -7.19 55.23 -12.34
N ARG A 200 -7.40 53.98 -11.89
CA ARG A 200 -8.75 53.47 -11.62
C ARG A 200 -9.44 54.21 -10.47
N ARG A 201 -8.69 54.58 -9.42
CA ARG A 201 -9.26 55.17 -8.20
C ARG A 201 -9.50 56.67 -8.30
N TYR A 202 -8.67 57.40 -9.04
CA TYR A 202 -8.73 58.86 -9.11
C TYR A 202 -9.33 59.40 -10.42
N ILE A 203 -9.73 58.53 -11.36
CA ILE A 203 -10.34 58.90 -12.66
C ILE A 203 -9.56 60.06 -13.32
N VAL A 204 -8.24 59.98 -13.25
CA VAL A 204 -7.33 60.85 -14.01
C VAL A 204 -7.00 60.07 -15.27
N GLU A 205 -7.28 60.64 -16.45
CA GLU A 205 -7.00 60.07 -17.77
C GLU A 205 -5.70 59.26 -17.73
N LYS A 206 -5.73 57.98 -18.14
CA LYS A 206 -4.57 57.09 -18.13
C LYS A 206 -3.46 57.71 -19.00
N PRO A 207 -2.36 58.27 -18.46
CA PRO A 207 -1.16 58.35 -19.25
C PRO A 207 -0.64 56.92 -19.36
N ASN A 208 -0.40 56.47 -20.58
CA ASN A 208 0.23 55.18 -20.81
C ASN A 208 1.61 55.20 -20.13
N VAL A 209 1.93 54.22 -19.29
CA VAL A 209 3.25 54.14 -18.60
C VAL A 209 4.38 54.17 -19.65
N LEU A 210 4.13 53.57 -20.81
CA LEU A 210 5.00 53.61 -21.97
C LEU A 210 5.20 55.02 -22.57
N GLU A 211 4.20 55.88 -22.54
CA GLU A 211 4.31 57.27 -23.03
C GLU A 211 5.11 58.15 -22.07
N SER A 212 5.01 57.89 -20.77
CA SER A 212 5.83 58.58 -19.76
C SER A 212 7.30 58.18 -19.87
N LEU A 213 7.58 56.90 -20.14
CA LEU A 213 8.94 56.39 -20.36
C LEU A 213 9.54 56.84 -21.71
N LYS A 214 8.75 56.92 -22.79
CA LYS A 214 9.17 57.51 -24.08
C LYS A 214 9.60 58.98 -23.96
N LYS A 215 8.99 59.75 -23.05
CA LYS A 215 9.40 61.14 -22.76
C LYS A 215 10.72 61.24 -22.02
N TYR A 216 11.12 60.21 -21.26
CA TYR A 216 12.35 60.21 -20.47
C TYR A 216 13.58 59.79 -21.27
N LYS A 217 13.44 58.84 -22.21
CA LYS A 217 14.47 58.49 -23.22
C LYS A 217 13.83 58.09 -24.56
N PRO A 218 13.75 58.99 -25.55
CA PRO A 218 13.08 58.71 -26.82
C PRO A 218 13.81 57.67 -27.69
N ASP A 219 15.12 57.48 -27.51
CA ASP A 219 15.92 56.63 -28.40
C ASP A 219 15.85 55.13 -28.10
N VAL A 220 15.40 54.75 -26.91
CA VAL A 220 15.33 53.33 -26.45
C VAL A 220 13.97 52.68 -26.75
N TYR A 221 12.91 53.49 -26.88
CA TYR A 221 11.53 53.01 -26.96
C TYR A 221 10.84 53.37 -28.29
N LYS A 222 11.59 53.72 -29.34
CA LYS A 222 11.05 54.08 -30.68
C LYS A 222 10.19 52.97 -31.29
N ASP A 223 10.58 51.70 -31.08
CA ASP A 223 9.98 50.56 -31.80
C ASP A 223 8.95 49.77 -30.98
N VAL A 224 8.64 50.20 -29.75
CA VAL A 224 7.61 49.53 -28.93
C VAL A 224 6.26 50.18 -29.23
N GLU A 225 5.49 49.56 -30.11
CA GLU A 225 4.11 49.93 -30.40
C GLU A 225 3.23 49.71 -29.17
N VAL A 226 2.40 50.71 -28.87
CA VAL A 226 1.36 50.60 -27.85
C VAL A 226 0.26 49.72 -28.44
N PRO A 227 -0.06 48.53 -27.90
CA PRO A 227 -1.21 47.80 -28.38
C PRO A 227 -2.46 48.62 -28.07
N VAL A 228 -3.11 49.11 -29.13
CA VAL A 228 -4.40 49.80 -29.07
C VAL A 228 -5.43 48.76 -28.62
N VAL A 229 -5.66 48.69 -27.32
CA VAL A 229 -6.80 47.93 -26.79
C VAL A 229 -8.04 48.72 -27.14
N ALA A 230 -8.73 48.28 -28.21
CA ALA A 230 -10.07 48.73 -28.53
C ALA A 230 -10.96 48.58 -27.30
N ALA A 231 -11.57 49.69 -26.87
CA ALA A 231 -12.55 49.68 -25.78
C ALA A 231 -13.82 48.94 -26.22
N PRO A 232 -14.52 48.24 -25.31
CA PRO A 232 -15.81 47.58 -25.59
C PRO A 232 -16.93 48.58 -25.88
#